data_AF-A0A1A0R475-F1
#
_entry.id   AF-A0A1A0R475-F1
#
_cell.length_a   1.000
_cell.length_b   1.000
_cell.length_c   1.000
_cell.angle_alpha   90.00
_cell.angle_beta   90.00
_cell.angle_gamma   90.00
#
_symmetry.space_group_name_H-M   'P 1'
#
loop_
_entity.id
_entity.type
_entity.pdbx_description
1 polymer ?
#
loop_
_entity_poly.entity_id
_entity_poly.type
_entity_poly.pdbx_seq_one_letter_code
_entity_poly.pdbx_strand_id
1 'polypeptide(L)'
;MIPDLVDGHLPVGTYLCTLEELEATFVDAAQFAASGSRRAVFDGLVDYLADWEAVESDLQVKVLKRLWVGGSFTSGAVEVGDVDISPFLDSDVLGSLRGRPGAGQLKALYQHRDKIKSTYRVEPFVVLWKPFTTLKLRNLEAEEYEYVATRGMMDDFWQRTTDLSVKQAMLSEDAEPARGYLEVTL
;
A
#
# COMPACT_ATOMS: atom_id res chain seq x y z
N MET A 1 4.33 -1.51 17.02
CA MET A 1 5.35 -0.47 17.27
C MET A 1 6.31 -0.42 16.08
N ILE A 2 6.29 0.72 15.40
CA ILE A 2 7.14 1.00 14.24
C ILE A 2 8.59 1.25 14.73
N PRO A 3 9.62 0.64 14.11
CA PRO A 3 11.01 0.87 14.50
C PRO A 3 11.48 2.29 14.13
N ASP A 4 12.51 2.76 14.82
CA ASP A 4 13.18 4.01 14.47
C ASP A 4 13.82 3.95 13.08
N LEU A 5 13.86 5.10 12.40
CA LEU A 5 14.51 5.20 11.10
C LEU A 5 16.03 5.08 11.23
N VAL A 6 16.64 4.34 10.30
CA VAL A 6 18.09 4.25 10.08
C VAL A 6 18.39 4.89 8.73
N ASP A 7 19.25 5.89 8.72
CA ASP A 7 19.61 6.67 7.52
C ASP A 7 18.40 7.23 6.75
N GLY A 8 17.34 7.61 7.49
CA GLY A 8 16.12 8.18 6.92
C GLY A 8 15.12 7.14 6.39
N HIS A 9 15.36 5.85 6.59
CA HIS A 9 14.48 4.77 6.15
C HIS A 9 14.12 3.84 7.31
N LEU A 10 12.98 3.15 7.23
CA LEU A 10 12.72 2.02 8.11
C LEU A 10 13.83 0.97 7.89
N PRO A 11 14.30 0.26 8.94
CA PRO A 11 15.21 -0.86 8.75
C PRO A 11 14.58 -1.92 7.82
N VAL A 12 15.39 -2.74 7.15
CA VAL A 12 14.89 -3.72 6.20
C VAL A 12 13.89 -4.69 6.87
N GLY A 13 12.72 -4.83 6.26
CA GLY A 13 11.67 -5.75 6.68
C GLY A 13 10.25 -5.19 6.57
N THR A 14 9.29 -5.99 7.01
CA THR A 14 7.86 -5.64 7.08
C THR A 14 7.46 -5.46 8.54
N TYR A 15 6.88 -4.31 8.88
CA TYR A 15 6.45 -4.03 10.26
C TYR A 15 4.95 -3.83 10.34
N LEU A 16 4.32 -4.59 11.23
CA LEU A 16 2.90 -4.44 11.52
C LEU A 16 2.67 -3.16 12.34
N CYS A 17 1.68 -2.38 11.94
CA CYS A 17 1.22 -1.23 12.70
C CYS A 17 -0.28 -0.99 12.54
N THR A 18 -0.81 -0.16 13.42
CA THR A 18 -2.14 0.44 13.29
C THR A 18 -2.09 1.74 12.48
N LEU A 19 -3.25 2.27 12.09
CA LEU A 19 -3.33 3.56 11.40
C LEU A 19 -2.93 4.71 12.35
N GLU A 20 -3.23 4.57 13.64
CA GLU A 20 -2.86 5.51 14.70
C GLU A 20 -1.34 5.50 14.94
N GLU A 21 -0.70 4.33 14.93
CA GLU A 21 0.77 4.25 14.99
C GLU A 21 1.41 4.89 13.76
N LEU A 22 0.84 4.68 12.56
CA LEU A 22 1.30 5.32 11.33
C LEU A 22 1.24 6.86 11.44
N GLU A 23 0.11 7.39 11.91
CA GLU A 23 -0.09 8.83 12.13
C GLU A 23 0.91 9.38 13.16
N ALA A 24 0.99 8.75 14.32
CA ALA A 24 1.85 9.18 15.40
C ALA A 24 3.33 9.23 14.98
N THR A 25 3.78 8.26 14.18
CA THR A 25 5.18 8.16 13.74
C THR A 25 5.49 9.06 12.54
N PHE A 26 4.59 9.16 11.56
CA PHE A 26 4.88 9.80 10.27
C PHE A 26 4.14 11.11 10.03
N VAL A 27 3.32 11.57 10.97
CA VAL A 27 2.64 12.86 10.87
C VAL A 27 2.90 13.70 12.11
N ASP A 28 2.64 13.15 13.30
CA ASP A 28 2.67 13.92 14.55
C ASP A 28 4.04 13.96 15.22
N ALA A 29 4.97 13.09 14.80
CA ALA A 29 6.32 13.08 15.34
C ALA A 29 7.00 14.44 15.19
N ALA A 30 7.74 14.87 16.22
CA ALA A 30 8.34 16.21 16.28
C ALA A 30 9.25 16.54 15.07
N GLN A 31 9.88 15.54 14.47
CA GLN A 31 10.71 15.70 13.26
C GLN A 31 9.92 16.18 12.03
N PHE A 32 8.60 15.98 12.02
CA PHE A 32 7.69 16.39 10.96
C PHE A 32 6.83 17.60 11.32
N ALA A 33 7.06 18.23 12.48
CA ALA A 33 6.29 19.39 12.93
C ALA A 33 6.34 20.59 11.97
N ALA A 34 7.39 20.67 11.14
CA ALA A 34 7.54 21.70 10.12
C ALA A 34 6.98 21.30 8.74
N SER A 35 6.44 20.08 8.59
CA SER A 35 5.90 19.60 7.33
C SER A 35 4.62 20.34 6.95
N GLY A 36 4.55 20.83 5.72
CA GLY A 36 3.35 21.42 5.14
C GLY A 36 2.42 20.39 4.47
N SER A 37 2.87 19.15 4.27
CA SER A 37 2.18 18.17 3.42
C SER A 37 1.77 16.87 4.09
N ARG A 38 2.51 16.38 5.10
CA ARG A 38 2.30 15.04 5.70
C ARG A 38 0.89 14.85 6.24
N ARG A 39 0.34 15.84 6.94
CA ARG A 39 -1.05 15.83 7.44
C ARG A 39 -2.05 15.67 6.30
N ALA A 40 -1.96 16.49 5.25
CA ALA A 40 -2.88 16.44 4.12
C ALA A 40 -2.78 15.12 3.32
N VAL A 41 -1.59 14.53 3.22
CA VAL A 41 -1.40 13.21 2.61
C VAL A 41 -2.02 12.10 3.47
N PHE A 42 -1.83 12.17 4.79
CA PHE A 42 -2.43 11.21 5.72
C PHE A 42 -3.95 11.31 5.76
N ASP A 43 -4.51 12.52 5.84
CA ASP A 43 -5.96 12.73 5.82
C ASP A 43 -6.56 12.17 4.51
N GLY A 44 -5.87 12.33 3.38
CA GLY A 44 -6.26 11.73 2.11
C GLY A 44 -6.24 10.19 2.13
N LEU A 45 -5.30 9.56 2.84
CA LEU A 45 -5.31 8.12 3.08
C LEU A 45 -6.52 7.70 3.93
N VAL A 46 -6.84 8.46 4.97
CA VAL A 46 -8.02 8.21 5.83
C VAL A 46 -9.30 8.28 5.00
N ASP A 47 -9.46 9.33 4.18
CA ASP A 47 -10.62 9.49 3.28
C ASP A 47 -10.71 8.33 2.28
N TYR A 48 -9.57 7.89 1.72
CA TYR A 48 -9.50 6.73 0.82
C TYR A 48 -10.00 5.45 1.49
N LEU A 49 -9.60 5.22 2.75
CA LEU A 49 -10.04 4.05 3.53
C LEU A 49 -11.51 4.15 3.95
N ALA A 50 -12.00 5.34 4.28
CA ALA A 50 -13.40 5.59 4.58
C ALA A 50 -14.30 5.29 3.37
N ASP A 51 -13.88 5.66 2.16
CA ASP A 51 -14.62 5.34 0.94
C ASP A 51 -14.62 3.84 0.64
N TRP A 52 -13.53 3.12 0.94
CA TRP A 52 -13.53 1.65 0.91
C TRP A 52 -14.56 1.08 1.87
N GLU A 53 -14.56 1.51 3.14
CA GLU A 53 -15.49 1.03 4.15
C GLU A 53 -16.95 1.30 3.76
N ALA A 54 -17.25 2.51 3.26
CA ALA A 54 -18.59 2.88 2.83
C ALA A 54 -19.09 1.98 1.70
N VAL A 55 -18.28 1.78 0.65
CA VAL A 55 -18.66 0.93 -0.50
C VAL A 55 -18.76 -0.54 -0.10
N GLU A 56 -17.86 -1.03 0.76
CA GLU A 56 -17.91 -2.40 1.29
C GLU A 56 -19.16 -2.66 2.13
N SER A 57 -19.54 -1.69 2.97
CA SER A 57 -20.74 -1.74 3.80
C SER A 57 -22.01 -1.77 2.96
N ASP A 58 -22.12 -0.88 1.96
CA ASP A 58 -23.25 -0.83 1.02
C ASP A 58 -23.43 -2.14 0.24
N LEU A 59 -22.31 -2.77 -0.12
CA LEU A 59 -22.29 -4.05 -0.84
C LEU A 59 -22.36 -5.28 0.08
N GLN A 60 -22.28 -5.09 1.40
CA GLN A 60 -22.20 -6.14 2.42
C GLN A 60 -21.09 -7.18 2.16
N VAL A 61 -19.89 -6.69 1.85
CA VAL A 61 -18.70 -7.51 1.55
C VAL A 61 -17.46 -6.98 2.26
N LYS A 62 -16.40 -7.79 2.33
CA LYS A 62 -15.06 -7.34 2.72
C LYS A 62 -14.06 -7.74 1.63
N VAL A 63 -13.62 -6.76 0.86
CA VAL A 63 -12.71 -6.90 -0.28
C VAL A 63 -11.29 -6.50 0.11
N LEU A 64 -11.09 -5.33 0.70
CA LEU A 64 -9.79 -4.84 1.17
C LEU A 64 -9.38 -5.63 2.42
N LYS A 65 -8.34 -6.45 2.29
CA LYS A 65 -7.87 -7.37 3.33
C LYS A 65 -6.74 -6.79 4.17
N ARG A 66 -5.82 -6.09 3.51
CA ARG A 66 -4.58 -5.56 4.09
C ARG A 66 -4.15 -4.34 3.30
N LEU A 67 -3.37 -3.50 3.95
CA LEU A 67 -2.74 -2.35 3.31
C LEU A 67 -1.25 -2.35 3.64
N TRP A 68 -0.40 -2.43 2.62
CA TRP A 68 1.00 -2.08 2.80
C TRP A 68 1.21 -0.60 2.50
N VAL A 69 2.10 0.05 3.25
CA VAL A 69 2.44 1.46 3.09
C VAL A 69 3.95 1.59 3.02
N GLY A 70 4.46 2.26 1.99
CA GLY A 70 5.89 2.38 1.72
C GLY A 70 6.26 3.76 1.18
N GLY A 71 7.39 3.83 0.49
CA GLY A 71 7.80 5.02 -0.25
C GLY A 71 8.23 6.20 0.64
N SER A 72 8.09 7.41 0.11
CA SER A 72 8.58 8.63 0.76
C SER A 72 7.84 8.96 2.05
N PHE A 73 6.55 8.60 2.16
CA PHE A 73 5.72 8.83 3.33
C PHE A 73 6.27 8.15 4.60
N THR A 74 6.81 6.94 4.46
CA THR A 74 7.38 6.14 5.56
C THR A 74 8.90 6.34 5.72
N SER A 75 9.45 7.43 5.17
CA SER A 75 10.84 7.83 5.29
C SER A 75 11.03 9.07 6.17
N GLY A 76 12.27 9.53 6.33
CA GLY A 76 12.64 10.77 7.01
C GLY A 76 12.39 12.04 6.19
N ALA A 77 11.82 11.96 4.98
CA ALA A 77 11.53 13.13 4.15
C ALA A 77 10.51 14.07 4.83
N VAL A 78 10.83 15.36 4.99
CA VAL A 78 9.89 16.31 5.66
C VAL A 78 8.65 16.56 4.80
N GLU A 79 8.84 16.76 3.50
CA GLU A 79 7.77 16.98 2.54
C GLU A 79 7.54 15.74 1.69
N VAL A 80 6.27 15.41 1.46
CA VAL A 80 5.83 14.24 0.69
C VAL A 80 4.68 14.62 -0.23
N GLY A 81 4.67 14.07 -1.44
CA GLY A 81 3.65 14.39 -2.44
C GLY A 81 2.36 13.57 -2.26
N ASP A 82 2.55 12.32 -1.84
CA ASP A 82 1.57 11.25 -1.79
C ASP A 82 2.00 10.18 -0.78
N VAL A 83 1.14 9.18 -0.60
CA VAL A 83 1.43 7.94 0.09
C VAL A 83 1.33 6.78 -0.88
N ASP A 84 2.42 6.04 -1.01
CA ASP A 84 2.48 4.85 -1.84
C ASP A 84 1.96 3.64 -1.05
N ILE A 85 0.99 2.91 -1.60
CA ILE A 85 0.34 1.79 -0.92
C ILE A 85 0.22 0.54 -1.79
N SER A 86 0.16 -0.64 -1.17
CA SER A 86 -0.36 -1.85 -1.81
C SER A 86 -1.62 -2.34 -1.09
N PRO A 87 -2.82 -2.04 -1.61
CA PRO A 87 -4.05 -2.63 -1.10
C PRO A 87 -4.16 -4.08 -1.58
N PHE A 88 -4.39 -4.99 -0.64
CA PHE A 88 -4.64 -6.41 -0.92
C PHE A 88 -6.14 -6.63 -1.05
N LEU A 89 -6.60 -6.97 -2.25
CA LEU A 89 -8.02 -7.11 -2.55
C LEU A 89 -8.39 -8.58 -2.76
N ASP A 90 -9.40 -9.06 -2.04
CA ASP A 90 -9.89 -10.44 -2.13
C ASP A 90 -10.46 -10.73 -3.53
N SER A 91 -9.74 -11.53 -4.31
CA SER A 91 -10.06 -11.77 -5.72
C SER A 91 -11.36 -12.53 -5.92
N ASP A 92 -11.70 -13.44 -5.00
CA ASP A 92 -12.94 -14.20 -5.03
C ASP A 92 -14.15 -13.30 -4.76
N VAL A 93 -14.04 -12.43 -3.75
CA VAL A 93 -15.09 -11.45 -3.44
C VAL A 93 -15.26 -10.49 -4.62
N LEU A 94 -14.17 -9.95 -5.18
CA LEU A 94 -14.21 -9.11 -6.38
C LEU A 94 -14.90 -9.80 -7.57
N GLY A 95 -14.57 -11.06 -7.83
CA GLY A 95 -15.20 -11.87 -8.88
C GLY A 95 -16.71 -12.02 -8.68
N SER A 96 -17.15 -12.24 -7.43
CA SER A 96 -18.56 -12.42 -7.07
C SER A 96 -19.43 -11.17 -7.24
N LEU A 97 -18.81 -9.98 -7.28
CA LEU A 97 -19.47 -8.68 -7.45
C LEU A 97 -19.68 -8.31 -8.92
N ARG A 98 -19.14 -9.07 -9.87
CA ARG A 98 -19.23 -8.74 -11.30
C ARG A 98 -20.69 -8.65 -11.76
N GLY A 99 -21.07 -7.47 -12.25
CA GLY A 99 -22.42 -7.20 -12.75
C GLY A 99 -23.44 -6.79 -11.68
N ARG A 100 -23.04 -6.74 -10.40
CA ARG A 100 -23.91 -6.20 -9.34
C ARG A 100 -23.99 -4.66 -9.43
N PRO A 101 -25.16 -4.06 -9.12
CA PRO A 101 -25.24 -2.63 -8.87
C PRO A 101 -24.22 -2.20 -7.79
N GLY A 102 -23.62 -1.01 -7.92
CA GLY A 102 -22.63 -0.50 -6.97
C GLY A 102 -21.19 -1.01 -7.18
N ALA A 103 -20.98 -2.15 -7.86
CA ALA A 103 -19.63 -2.69 -8.11
C ALA A 103 -18.69 -1.75 -8.90
N GLY A 104 -19.25 -0.77 -9.62
CA GLY A 104 -18.48 0.27 -10.30
C GLY A 104 -17.81 1.27 -9.35
N GLN A 105 -18.42 1.54 -8.19
CA GLN A 105 -17.84 2.41 -7.16
C GLN A 105 -16.58 1.76 -6.58
N LEU A 106 -16.66 0.45 -6.30
CA LEU A 106 -15.52 -0.30 -5.79
C LEU A 106 -14.35 -0.31 -6.79
N LYS A 107 -14.63 -0.47 -8.09
CA LYS A 107 -13.61 -0.35 -9.16
C LYS A 107 -12.92 1.01 -9.20
N ALA A 108 -13.64 2.09 -8.88
CA ALA A 108 -13.06 3.43 -8.89
C ALA A 108 -11.96 3.61 -7.84
N LEU A 109 -11.96 2.80 -6.77
CA LEU A 109 -10.98 2.85 -5.68
C LEU A 109 -9.68 2.10 -5.97
N TYR A 110 -9.56 1.38 -7.10
CA TYR A 110 -8.33 0.66 -7.43
C TYR A 110 -7.93 0.62 -8.91
N GLN A 111 -8.82 0.95 -9.85
CA GLN A 111 -8.50 0.89 -11.29
C GLN A 111 -7.95 2.20 -11.88
N HIS A 112 -8.17 3.35 -11.24
CA HIS A 112 -7.84 4.66 -11.80
C HIS A 112 -6.76 5.38 -10.98
N ARG A 113 -5.52 4.86 -11.00
CA ARG A 113 -4.40 5.35 -10.18
C ARG A 113 -4.25 6.87 -10.20
N ASP A 114 -4.27 7.52 -11.36
CA ASP A 114 -4.12 8.98 -11.47
C ASP A 114 -5.27 9.76 -10.82
N LYS A 115 -6.50 9.23 -10.91
CA LYS A 115 -7.67 9.83 -10.25
C LYS A 115 -7.60 9.64 -8.74
N ILE A 116 -7.18 8.46 -8.28
CA ILE A 116 -7.01 8.17 -6.85
C ILE A 116 -5.92 9.10 -6.27
N LYS A 117 -4.79 9.24 -6.98
CA LYS A 117 -3.71 10.14 -6.59
C LYS A 117 -4.13 11.60 -6.54
N SER A 118 -4.89 12.08 -7.53
CA SER A 118 -5.35 13.48 -7.54
C SER A 118 -6.43 13.76 -6.50
N THR A 119 -7.24 12.76 -6.13
CA THR A 119 -8.33 12.90 -5.16
C THR A 119 -7.83 12.76 -3.72
N TYR A 120 -7.04 11.72 -3.44
CA TYR A 120 -6.66 11.31 -2.08
C TYR A 120 -5.17 11.49 -1.78
N ARG A 121 -4.33 11.88 -2.76
CA ARG A 121 -2.86 11.80 -2.63
C ARG A 121 -2.36 10.40 -2.30
N VAL A 122 -3.10 9.38 -2.75
CA VAL A 122 -2.77 7.97 -2.56
C VAL A 122 -2.33 7.38 -3.89
N GLU A 123 -1.22 6.65 -3.88
CA GLU A 123 -0.68 5.96 -5.03
C GLU A 123 -0.80 4.42 -4.86
N PRO A 124 -1.87 3.80 -5.39
CA PRO A 124 -2.11 2.37 -5.19
C PRO A 124 -1.40 1.45 -6.19
N PHE A 125 -0.76 0.41 -5.64
CA PHE A 125 -0.19 -0.75 -6.33
C PHE A 125 -0.92 -2.02 -5.87
N VAL A 126 -2.03 -2.32 -6.53
CA VAL A 126 -2.98 -3.35 -6.13
C VAL A 126 -2.37 -4.75 -6.16
N VAL A 127 -2.62 -5.53 -5.10
CA VAL A 127 -2.34 -6.97 -5.07
C VAL A 127 -3.65 -7.73 -4.97
N LEU A 128 -3.96 -8.58 -5.94
CA LEU A 128 -5.13 -9.45 -5.87
C LEU A 128 -4.81 -10.62 -4.95
N TRP A 129 -5.39 -10.59 -3.75
CA TRP A 129 -5.23 -11.61 -2.74
C TRP A 129 -6.01 -12.87 -3.12
N LYS A 130 -5.33 -14.02 -3.06
CA LYS A 130 -5.93 -15.35 -3.24
C LYS A 130 -5.42 -16.29 -2.14
N PRO A 131 -6.29 -17.03 -1.44
CA PRO A 131 -5.83 -18.07 -0.53
C PRO A 131 -5.26 -19.23 -1.34
N PHE A 132 -4.19 -19.85 -0.85
CA PHE A 132 -3.60 -21.06 -1.43
C PHE A 132 -3.16 -22.01 -0.31
N THR A 133 -3.11 -23.30 -0.59
CA THR A 133 -2.88 -24.34 0.44
C THR A 133 -1.69 -25.27 0.14
N THR A 134 -0.98 -25.03 -0.96
CA THR A 134 0.16 -25.84 -1.41
C THR A 134 1.46 -25.04 -1.36
N LEU A 135 2.56 -25.72 -1.02
CA LEU A 135 3.91 -25.14 -1.01
C LEU A 135 4.67 -25.32 -2.33
N LYS A 136 4.11 -26.09 -3.28
CA LYS A 136 4.74 -26.32 -4.59
C LYS A 136 4.12 -25.40 -5.62
N LEU A 137 4.92 -24.50 -6.20
CA LEU A 137 4.47 -23.54 -7.22
C LEU A 137 3.72 -24.22 -8.39
N ARG A 138 4.20 -25.37 -8.86
CA ARG A 138 3.56 -26.14 -9.95
C ARG A 138 2.15 -26.68 -9.64
N ASN A 139 1.76 -26.65 -8.37
CA ASN A 139 0.44 -27.09 -7.92
C ASN A 139 -0.50 -25.90 -7.67
N LEU A 140 -0.05 -24.66 -7.88
CA LEU A 140 -0.90 -23.49 -7.76
C LEU A 140 -1.77 -23.35 -8.99
N GLU A 141 -3.03 -22.99 -8.79
CA GLU A 141 -3.90 -22.49 -9.84
C GLU A 141 -3.40 -21.13 -10.35
N ALA A 142 -3.82 -20.71 -11.54
CA ALA A 142 -3.32 -19.50 -12.19
C ALA A 142 -3.46 -18.24 -11.30
N GLU A 143 -4.60 -18.08 -10.62
CA GLU A 143 -4.85 -16.94 -9.73
C GLU A 143 -4.05 -17.00 -8.43
N GLU A 144 -3.78 -18.20 -7.92
CA GLU A 144 -2.93 -18.41 -6.74
C GLU A 144 -1.46 -18.10 -7.08
N TYR A 145 -1.00 -18.53 -8.27
CA TYR A 145 0.32 -18.22 -8.77
C TYR A 145 0.51 -16.72 -8.96
N GLU A 146 -0.48 -16.04 -9.57
CA GLU A 146 -0.45 -14.58 -9.74
C GLU A 146 -0.33 -13.89 -8.37
N TYR A 147 -1.15 -14.27 -7.39
CA TYR A 147 -1.04 -13.70 -6.04
C TYR A 147 0.35 -13.88 -5.44
N VAL A 148 0.92 -15.09 -5.48
CA VAL A 148 2.27 -15.37 -4.94
C VAL A 148 3.34 -14.56 -5.67
N ALA A 149 3.27 -14.51 -7.01
CA ALA A 149 4.22 -13.78 -7.84
C ALA A 149 4.14 -12.26 -7.59
N THR A 150 2.95 -11.67 -7.65
CA THR A 150 2.74 -10.24 -7.42
C THR A 150 3.10 -9.85 -5.98
N ARG A 151 2.68 -10.64 -4.98
CA ARG A 151 3.04 -10.37 -3.57
C ARG A 151 4.55 -10.39 -3.38
N GLY A 152 5.26 -11.39 -3.91
CA GLY A 152 6.71 -11.48 -3.82
C GLY A 152 7.41 -10.34 -4.55
N MET A 153 6.94 -9.99 -5.75
CA MET A 153 7.44 -8.83 -6.51
C MET A 153 7.26 -7.53 -5.72
N MET A 154 6.10 -7.32 -5.10
CA MET A 154 5.84 -6.11 -4.32
C MET A 154 6.66 -6.08 -3.02
N ASP A 155 6.79 -7.21 -2.32
CA ASP A 155 7.62 -7.31 -1.11
C ASP A 155 9.07 -6.92 -1.38
N ASP A 156 9.62 -7.45 -2.47
CA ASP A 156 10.96 -7.13 -2.94
C ASP A 156 11.06 -5.64 -3.35
N PHE A 157 10.12 -5.14 -4.16
CA PHE A 157 10.09 -3.74 -4.60
C PHE A 157 10.02 -2.73 -3.44
N TRP A 158 9.21 -2.99 -2.42
CA TRP A 158 9.06 -2.08 -1.28
C TRP A 158 10.34 -1.94 -0.47
N GLN A 159 11.19 -2.96 -0.47
CA GLN A 159 12.45 -2.96 0.26
C GLN A 159 13.60 -2.25 -0.50
N ARG A 160 13.39 -1.89 -1.76
CA ARG A 160 14.39 -1.19 -2.58
C ARG A 160 14.40 0.31 -2.33
N THR A 161 15.55 0.92 -2.52
CA THR A 161 15.70 2.38 -2.61
C THR A 161 16.25 2.75 -3.98
N THR A 162 15.82 3.88 -4.53
CA THR A 162 16.41 4.44 -5.74
C THR A 162 16.78 5.90 -5.50
N ASP A 163 17.78 6.39 -6.21
CA ASP A 163 18.02 7.82 -6.26
C ASP A 163 16.90 8.52 -7.04
N LEU A 164 15.94 9.08 -6.30
CA LEU A 164 14.79 9.79 -6.85
C LEU A 164 15.18 11.09 -7.58
N SER A 165 16.43 11.55 -7.48
CA SER A 165 16.92 12.72 -8.21
C SER A 165 17.03 12.48 -9.72
N VAL A 166 17.02 11.21 -10.15
CA VAL A 166 17.04 10.82 -11.55
C VAL A 166 15.80 9.99 -11.87
N LYS A 167 14.96 10.49 -12.78
CA LYS A 167 13.89 9.66 -13.40
C LYS A 167 14.54 8.63 -14.32
N GLN A 168 15.03 7.53 -13.74
CA GLN A 168 15.58 6.39 -14.45
C GLN A 168 14.84 5.11 -14.09
N ALA A 169 14.98 4.10 -14.94
CA ALA A 169 14.58 2.76 -14.59
C ALA A 169 15.45 2.25 -13.43
N MET A 170 14.87 1.43 -12.54
CA MET A 170 15.65 0.71 -11.54
C MET A 170 16.73 -0.12 -12.23
N LEU A 171 17.95 0.03 -11.76
CA LEU A 171 19.09 -0.77 -12.15
C LEU A 171 19.14 -2.04 -11.31
N SER A 172 19.93 -3.03 -11.74
CA SER A 172 20.10 -4.27 -10.98
C SER A 172 20.73 -4.03 -9.59
N GLU A 173 21.52 -2.97 -9.44
CA GLU A 173 22.10 -2.54 -8.16
C GLU A 173 21.06 -1.96 -7.19
N ASP A 174 19.94 -1.43 -7.69
CA ASP A 174 18.82 -0.96 -6.86
C ASP A 174 17.96 -2.12 -6.32
N ALA A 175 18.28 -3.38 -6.67
CA ALA A 175 17.50 -4.55 -6.29
C ALA A 175 17.83 -5.07 -4.88
N GLU A 176 18.93 -4.62 -4.28
CA GLU A 176 19.29 -5.02 -2.92
C GLU A 176 18.35 -4.36 -1.89
N PRO A 177 17.84 -5.12 -0.89
CA PRO A 177 17.03 -4.55 0.19
C PRO A 177 17.80 -3.48 0.98
N ALA A 178 17.24 -2.28 1.04
CA ALA A 178 17.84 -1.12 1.70
C ALA A 178 16.88 -0.37 2.64
N ARG A 179 15.57 -0.69 2.61
CA ARG A 179 14.57 -0.12 3.53
C ARG A 179 13.48 -1.13 3.90
N GLY A 180 12.70 -0.80 4.92
CA GLY A 180 11.46 -1.49 5.27
C GLY A 180 10.21 -0.75 4.82
N TYR A 181 9.07 -1.40 5.06
CA TYR A 181 7.73 -0.86 4.82
C TYR A 181 6.76 -1.37 5.89
N LEU A 182 5.55 -0.83 5.91
CA LEU A 182 4.56 -1.10 6.95
C LEU A 182 3.41 -1.96 6.41
N GLU A 183 2.91 -2.87 7.23
CA GLU A 183 1.63 -3.56 7.02
C GLU A 183 0.62 -3.03 8.04
N VAL A 184 -0.33 -2.23 7.56
CA VAL A 184 -1.37 -1.59 8.39
C VAL A 184 -2.52 -2.58 8.59
N THR A 185 -2.89 -2.80 9.86
CA THR A 185 -4.06 -3.58 10.23
C THR A 185 -5.33 -2.76 10.00
N LEU A 186 -6.25 -3.29 9.19
CA LEU A 186 -7.54 -2.68 8.81
C LEU A 186 -8.72 -3.32 9.52
#